data_AF-A0A935SS47-F1
#
_entry.id   AF-A0A935SS47-F1
#
_cell.length_a   1.000
_cell.length_b   1.000
_cell.length_c   1.000
_cell.angle_alpha   90.00
_cell.angle_beta   90.00
_cell.angle_gamma   90.00
#
_symmetry.space_group_name_H-M   'P 1'
#
loop_
_entity.id
_entity.type
_entity.pdbx_description
1 polymer ?
#
loop_
_entity_poly.entity_id
_entity_poly.type
_entity_poly.pdbx_seq_one_letter_code
_entity_poly.pdbx_strand_id
1 'polypeptide(L)'
;MKILLLLSITLAAAGTSCITVQYPGGNSSPQPKPTRTPQPSTPSVVNGKTMSAEMTDETILAAFEVNVGSTTSTVSKGPDGATTTYQAGEQKVSITRSVVSGVSIYATGPITGDWYLGGGN
;
A
#
# COMPACT_ATOMS: atom_id res chain seq x y z
N MET A 1 57.65 -17.48 7.25
CA MET A 1 57.90 -16.59 6.09
C MET A 1 56.73 -16.70 5.11
N LYS A 2 56.29 -15.55 4.58
CA LYS A 2 55.35 -15.32 3.45
C LYS A 2 53.82 -15.38 3.68
N ILE A 3 53.31 -14.23 4.12
CA ILE A 3 52.20 -13.38 3.56
C ILE A 3 51.65 -13.89 2.21
N LEU A 4 50.38 -14.30 2.09
CA LEU A 4 49.08 -13.57 2.07
C LEU A 4 48.81 -12.77 0.78
N LEU A 5 47.79 -13.19 0.01
CA LEU A 5 46.91 -12.29 -0.74
C LEU A 5 45.68 -13.05 -1.25
N LEU A 6 44.52 -12.85 -0.60
CA LEU A 6 43.22 -13.09 -1.22
C LEU A 6 42.31 -11.89 -0.91
N LEU A 7 41.81 -11.33 -2.01
CA LEU A 7 40.97 -10.15 -2.17
C LEU A 7 39.69 -10.24 -1.33
N SER A 8 39.36 -9.16 -0.62
CA SER A 8 38.10 -8.98 0.11
C SER A 8 37.12 -8.18 -0.74
N ILE A 9 35.85 -8.61 -0.81
CA ILE A 9 34.74 -7.72 -1.18
C ILE A 9 33.69 -7.82 -0.08
N THR A 10 33.52 -6.67 0.59
CA THR A 10 32.56 -6.39 1.65
C THR A 10 31.24 -5.95 1.04
N LEU A 11 30.11 -6.40 1.58
CA LEU A 11 28.91 -5.58 1.57
C LEU A 11 28.23 -5.64 2.94
N ALA A 12 28.05 -4.45 3.51
CA ALA A 12 27.80 -4.20 4.92
C ALA A 12 26.38 -4.60 5.34
N ALA A 13 26.29 -5.45 6.36
CA ALA A 13 25.12 -5.59 7.20
C ALA A 13 25.15 -4.46 8.24
N ALA A 14 24.25 -3.48 8.13
CA ALA A 14 24.00 -2.52 9.19
C ALA A 14 22.87 -3.05 10.09
N GLY A 15 23.25 -3.95 11.00
CA GLY A 15 22.42 -4.38 12.13
C GLY A 15 22.91 -3.71 13.42
N THR A 16 21.99 -3.02 14.10
CA THR A 16 21.90 -2.77 15.55
C THR A 16 23.13 -2.26 16.32
N SER A 17 23.01 -1.07 16.92
CA SER A 17 23.17 -0.89 18.38
C SER A 17 22.82 0.54 18.84
N CYS A 18 22.20 0.59 20.01
CA CYS A 18 21.78 1.76 20.77
C CYS A 18 22.96 2.63 21.25
N ILE A 19 22.87 3.94 21.05
CA ILE A 19 23.63 4.93 21.81
C ILE A 19 22.62 5.95 22.36
N THR A 20 22.32 5.81 23.65
CA THR A 20 21.57 6.81 24.41
C THR A 20 22.54 7.88 24.86
N VAL A 21 22.47 9.07 24.27
CA VAL A 21 23.12 10.28 24.81
C VAL A 21 22.08 11.00 25.66
N GLN A 22 22.22 10.94 26.99
CA GLN A 22 21.41 11.70 27.95
C GLN A 22 21.92 13.16 28.00
N TYR A 23 21.07 14.10 27.59
CA TYR A 23 21.23 15.53 27.90
C TYR A 23 20.25 15.91 29.03
N PRO A 24 20.67 16.65 30.07
CA PRO A 24 19.79 17.04 31.16
C PRO A 24 19.01 18.32 30.80
N GLY A 25 17.69 18.25 30.91
CA GLY A 25 16.83 19.43 31.07
C GLY A 25 16.19 19.98 29.80
N GLY A 26 14.88 19.81 29.69
CA GLY A 26 14.04 20.53 28.72
C GLY A 26 12.69 19.86 28.57
N ASN A 27 11.68 20.38 29.26
CA ASN A 27 10.28 19.94 29.26
C ASN A 27 9.82 19.30 27.94
N SER A 28 9.58 17.98 27.96
CA SER A 28 8.92 17.26 26.88
C SER A 28 7.45 17.69 26.81
N SER A 29 7.19 18.77 26.08
CA SER A 29 5.85 19.00 25.54
C SER A 29 5.58 17.88 24.52
N PRO A 30 4.43 17.20 24.56
CA PRO A 30 4.11 16.19 23.55
C PRO A 30 4.11 16.85 22.17
N GLN A 31 5.03 16.42 21.31
CA GLN A 31 5.07 16.84 19.91
C GLN A 31 3.70 16.52 19.30
N PRO A 32 3.01 17.50 18.67
CA PRO A 32 1.73 17.24 18.03
C PRO A 32 1.93 16.11 17.02
N LYS A 33 1.12 15.05 17.15
CA LYS A 33 0.99 14.02 16.11
C LYS A 33 0.75 14.76 14.79
N PRO A 34 1.52 14.49 13.71
CA PRO A 34 1.25 15.10 12.42
C PRO A 34 -0.20 14.81 12.06
N THR A 35 -1.06 15.84 12.11
CA THR A 35 -2.41 15.75 11.57
C THR A 35 -2.22 15.64 10.07
N ARG A 36 -2.39 14.43 9.52
CA ARG A 36 -2.43 14.26 8.08
C ARG A 36 -3.60 15.08 7.58
N THR A 37 -3.34 16.13 6.82
CA THR A 37 -4.37 16.79 6.04
C THR A 37 -4.89 15.75 5.05
N PRO A 38 -6.20 15.45 5.03
CA PRO A 38 -6.77 14.63 3.97
C PRO A 38 -6.39 15.28 2.64
N GLN A 39 -5.60 14.58 1.83
CA GLN A 39 -5.34 15.05 0.48
C GLN A 39 -6.68 14.97 -0.26
N PRO A 40 -7.14 16.03 -0.94
CA PRO A 40 -8.33 15.96 -1.77
C PRO A 40 -8.11 14.86 -2.82
N SER A 41 -8.85 13.77 -2.70
CA SER A 41 -8.88 12.74 -3.73
C SER A 41 -9.60 13.33 -4.94
N THR A 42 -8.90 13.61 -6.03
CA THR A 42 -9.56 13.80 -7.33
C THR A 42 -10.44 12.57 -7.58
N PRO A 43 -11.72 12.73 -7.99
CA PRO A 43 -12.59 11.58 -8.19
C PRO A 43 -11.97 10.63 -9.20
N SER A 44 -11.67 9.40 -8.76
CA SER A 44 -11.19 8.34 -9.63
C SER A 44 -12.38 7.84 -10.45
N VAL A 45 -12.28 7.80 -11.77
CA VAL A 45 -13.38 7.35 -12.65
C VAL A 45 -12.94 6.12 -13.43
N VAL A 46 -13.79 5.09 -13.47
CA VAL A 46 -13.61 3.85 -14.24
C VAL A 46 -14.89 3.59 -15.04
N ASN A 47 -14.79 3.44 -16.36
CA ASN A 47 -15.95 3.27 -17.26
C ASN A 47 -17.11 4.25 -16.97
N GLY A 48 -16.78 5.52 -16.71
CA GLY A 48 -17.77 6.56 -16.40
C GLY A 48 -18.37 6.51 -14.98
N LYS A 49 -17.97 5.54 -14.15
CA LYS A 49 -18.38 5.46 -12.74
C LYS A 49 -17.35 6.14 -11.84
N THR A 50 -17.83 7.04 -11.00
CA THR A 50 -16.99 7.67 -9.95
C THR A 50 -16.75 6.66 -8.83
N MET A 51 -15.50 6.48 -8.44
CA MET A 51 -15.03 5.55 -7.43
C MET A 51 -14.76 6.28 -6.12
N SER A 52 -15.07 5.65 -4.99
CA SER A 52 -14.74 6.16 -3.66
C SER A 52 -14.21 5.05 -2.75
N ALA A 53 -13.44 5.43 -1.72
CA ALA A 53 -12.82 4.48 -0.79
C ALA A 53 -13.86 3.67 0.02
N GLU A 54 -15.07 4.20 0.17
CA GLU A 54 -16.19 3.59 0.91
C GLU A 54 -16.91 2.50 0.11
N MET A 55 -16.69 2.41 -1.20
CA MET A 55 -17.31 1.37 -2.03
C MET A 55 -16.88 -0.02 -1.59
N THR A 56 -17.78 -0.99 -1.67
CA THR A 56 -17.46 -2.41 -1.48
C THR A 56 -16.64 -2.94 -2.65
N ASP A 57 -15.91 -4.05 -2.43
CA ASP A 57 -15.14 -4.69 -3.50
C ASP A 57 -16.04 -5.10 -4.67
N GLU A 58 -17.28 -5.53 -4.41
CA GLU A 58 -18.28 -5.86 -5.44
C GLU A 58 -18.66 -4.65 -6.30
N THR A 59 -18.85 -3.48 -5.67
CA THR A 59 -19.17 -2.23 -6.36
C THR A 59 -17.99 -1.78 -7.22
N ILE A 60 -16.77 -1.94 -6.70
CA ILE A 60 -15.54 -1.67 -7.42
C ILE A 60 -15.44 -2.60 -8.64
N LEU A 61 -15.63 -3.92 -8.47
CA LEU A 61 -15.57 -4.90 -9.56
C LEU A 61 -16.64 -4.64 -10.63
N ALA A 62 -17.84 -4.22 -10.24
CA ALA A 62 -18.89 -3.81 -11.17
C ALA A 62 -18.52 -2.56 -11.99
N ALA A 63 -17.57 -1.72 -11.54
CA ALA A 63 -17.02 -0.63 -12.34
C ALA A 63 -16.02 -1.12 -13.40
N PHE A 64 -15.36 -2.25 -13.13
CA PHE A 64 -14.49 -2.95 -14.09
C PHE A 64 -15.24 -3.98 -14.96
N GLU A 65 -16.57 -3.99 -14.92
CA GLU A 65 -17.42 -4.97 -15.64
C GLU A 65 -17.10 -6.43 -15.26
N VAL A 66 -16.53 -6.64 -14.07
CA VAL A 66 -16.19 -7.96 -13.54
C VAL A 66 -17.38 -8.54 -12.79
N ASN A 67 -17.82 -9.73 -13.19
CA ASN A 67 -18.87 -10.48 -12.49
C ASN A 67 -18.28 -11.23 -11.28
N VAL A 68 -18.67 -10.84 -10.07
CA VAL A 68 -18.18 -11.41 -8.81
C VAL A 68 -18.42 -12.92 -8.72
N GLY A 69 -19.52 -13.43 -9.26
CA GLY A 69 -19.88 -14.85 -9.20
C GLY A 69 -19.01 -15.77 -10.06
N SER A 70 -18.29 -15.23 -11.04
CA SER A 70 -17.36 -15.97 -11.90
C SER A 70 -15.88 -15.68 -11.59
N THR A 71 -15.61 -14.96 -10.50
CA THR A 71 -14.28 -14.45 -10.18
C THR A 71 -13.60 -15.34 -9.14
N THR A 72 -12.32 -15.65 -9.32
CA THR A 72 -11.49 -16.22 -8.25
C THR A 72 -10.84 -15.10 -7.46
N SER A 73 -10.84 -15.21 -6.12
CA SER A 73 -10.25 -14.21 -5.24
C SER A 73 -9.10 -14.77 -4.41
N THR A 74 -8.07 -13.97 -4.19
CA THR A 74 -6.94 -14.28 -3.30
C THR A 74 -6.68 -13.09 -2.39
N VAL A 75 -6.59 -13.34 -1.08
CA VAL A 75 -6.35 -12.29 -0.08
C VAL A 75 -4.93 -12.42 0.45
N SER A 76 -4.19 -11.31 0.42
CA SER A 76 -2.90 -11.15 1.09
C SER A 76 -3.04 -10.11 2.20
N LYS A 77 -2.66 -10.47 3.42
CA LYS A 77 -2.74 -9.57 4.59
C LYS A 77 -1.34 -9.07 4.94
N GLY A 78 -1.21 -7.76 5.10
CA GLY A 78 -0.01 -7.10 5.62
C GLY A 78 -0.29 -6.43 6.98
N PRO A 79 0.74 -5.84 7.61
CA PRO A 79 0.59 -5.13 8.89
C PRO A 79 -0.42 -3.98 8.84
N ASP A 80 -0.46 -3.28 7.69
CA ASP A 80 -1.21 -2.04 7.53
C ASP A 80 -2.53 -2.22 6.76
N GLY A 81 -2.93 -3.45 6.46
CA GLY A 81 -4.13 -3.70 5.65
C GLY A 81 -4.15 -5.03 4.91
N ALA A 82 -5.00 -5.12 3.90
CA ALA A 82 -5.14 -6.30 3.07
C ALA A 82 -5.25 -5.93 1.58
N THR A 83 -4.73 -6.80 0.73
CA THR A 83 -4.93 -6.77 -0.72
C THR A 83 -5.78 -7.96 -1.11
N THR A 84 -6.92 -7.72 -1.75
CA THR A 84 -7.71 -8.76 -2.40
C THR A 84 -7.51 -8.67 -3.91
N THR A 85 -7.03 -9.75 -4.52
CA THR A 85 -6.89 -9.84 -5.98
C THR A 85 -7.99 -10.72 -6.54
N TYR A 86 -8.71 -10.18 -7.50
CA TYR A 86 -9.82 -10.77 -8.21
C TYR A 86 -9.41 -11.07 -9.66
N GLN A 87 -9.63 -12.29 -10.11
CA GLN A 87 -9.35 -12.72 -11.49
C GLN A 87 -10.64 -13.22 -12.16
N ALA A 88 -10.98 -12.62 -13.29
CA ALA A 88 -12.10 -13.02 -14.14
C ALA A 88 -11.66 -13.03 -15.61
N GLY A 89 -11.42 -14.23 -16.16
CA GLY A 89 -10.88 -14.37 -17.51
C GLY A 89 -9.51 -13.69 -17.63
N GLU A 90 -9.39 -12.72 -18.54
CA GLU A 90 -8.18 -11.92 -18.75
C GLU A 90 -8.10 -10.68 -17.83
N GLN A 91 -9.20 -10.31 -17.18
CA GLN A 91 -9.23 -9.15 -16.29
C GLN A 91 -8.79 -9.55 -14.88
N LYS A 92 -7.83 -8.79 -14.35
CA LYS A 92 -7.38 -8.85 -12.96
C LYS A 92 -7.63 -7.51 -12.28
N VAL A 93 -8.13 -7.53 -11.06
CA VAL A 93 -8.33 -6.33 -10.23
C VAL A 93 -7.82 -6.62 -8.82
N SER A 94 -6.79 -5.90 -8.39
CA SER A 94 -6.23 -5.94 -7.05
C SER A 94 -6.68 -4.71 -6.27
N ILE A 95 -7.45 -4.93 -5.21
CA ILE A 95 -7.95 -3.88 -4.31
C ILE A 95 -7.14 -3.96 -3.02
N THR A 96 -6.42 -2.89 -2.71
CA THR A 96 -5.66 -2.76 -1.46
C THR A 96 -6.40 -1.81 -0.54
N ARG A 97 -6.73 -2.28 0.67
CA ARG A 97 -7.32 -1.47 1.73
C ARG A 97 -6.31 -1.37 2.87
N SER A 98 -5.76 -0.19 3.07
CA SER A 98 -4.79 0.10 4.12
C SER A 98 -5.31 1.16 5.10
N VAL A 99 -5.05 0.93 6.39
CA VAL A 99 -5.29 1.94 7.45
C VAL A 99 -4.29 3.09 7.38
N VAL A 100 -3.15 2.88 6.71
CA VAL A 100 -2.09 3.87 6.55
C VAL A 100 -2.27 4.61 5.24
N SER A 101 -2.34 3.93 4.10
CA SER A 101 -2.38 4.60 2.79
C SER A 101 -3.78 4.76 2.21
N GLY A 102 -4.82 4.16 2.80
CA GLY A 102 -6.17 4.21 2.25
C GLY A 102 -6.46 3.11 1.23
N VAL A 103 -7.36 3.39 0.28
CA VAL A 103 -7.78 2.42 -0.74
C VAL A 103 -7.10 2.72 -2.08
N SER A 104 -6.42 1.71 -2.61
CA SER A 104 -5.87 1.72 -3.98
C SER A 104 -6.33 0.51 -4.77
N ILE A 105 -6.43 0.69 -6.08
CA ILE A 105 -6.84 -0.35 -7.02
C ILE A 105 -5.81 -0.41 -8.13
N TYR A 106 -5.37 -1.63 -8.45
CA TYR A 106 -4.56 -1.93 -9.62
C TYR A 106 -5.33 -2.90 -10.50
N ALA A 107 -5.49 -2.60 -11.78
CA ALA A 107 -6.16 -3.49 -12.73
C ALA A 107 -5.29 -3.76 -13.95
N THR A 108 -5.40 -4.97 -14.50
CA THR A 108 -4.74 -5.39 -15.74
C THR A 108 -5.69 -6.20 -16.61
N GLY A 109 -5.54 -6.10 -17.92
CA GLY A 109 -6.39 -6.80 -18.90
C GLY A 109 -7.12 -5.78 -19.78
N PRO A 110 -8.38 -6.04 -20.18
CA PRO A 110 -9.19 -5.11 -20.97
C PRO A 110 -9.25 -3.70 -20.38
N ILE A 111 -9.32 -3.58 -19.05
CA ILE A 111 -9.21 -2.32 -18.31
C ILE A 111 -7.93 -2.38 -17.48
N THR A 112 -6.99 -1.49 -17.80
CA THR A 112 -5.67 -1.43 -17.15
C THR A 112 -5.42 -0.05 -16.55
N GLY A 113 -4.89 -0.02 -15.32
CA GLY A 113 -4.52 1.23 -14.66
C GLY A 113 -4.37 1.09 -13.16
N ASP A 114 -4.11 2.24 -12.53
CA ASP A 114 -3.95 2.42 -11.10
C ASP A 114 -4.88 3.55 -10.64
N TRP A 115 -5.66 3.29 -9.59
CA TRP A 115 -6.55 4.28 -8.99
C TRP A 115 -6.28 4.39 -7.51
N TYR A 116 -6.18 5.63 -7.04
CA TYR A 116 -6.04 5.96 -5.63
C TYR A 116 -7.30 6.66 -5.16
N LEU A 117 -8.01 6.05 -4.22
CA LEU A 117 -9.29 6.55 -3.71
C LEU A 117 -9.14 7.36 -2.42
N GLY A 118 -7.95 7.41 -1.84
CA GLY A 118 -7.67 8.09 -0.58
C GLY A 118 -7.88 7.23 0.66
N GLY A 119 -7.54 7.78 1.82
CA GLY A 119 -7.82 7.20 3.14
C GLY A 119 -9.22 7.54 3.61
N GLY A 120 -10.01 6.53 3.99
CA GLY A 120 -11.23 6.75 4.77
C GLY A 120 -10.84 7.29 6.15
N ASN A 121 -11.45 8.40 6.55
CA ASN A 121 -11.41 8.91 7.92
C ASN A 121 -12.27 8.02 8.83
#